data_AF-A0A3A0D848-F1
#
_entry.id   AF-A0A3A0D848-F1
#
_cell.length_a   1.000
_cell.length_b   1.000
_cell.length_c   1.000
_cell.angle_alpha   90.00
_cell.angle_beta   90.00
_cell.angle_gamma   90.00
#
_symmetry.space_group_name_H-M   'P 1'
#
loop_
_entity.id
_entity.type
_entity.pdbx_description
1 polymer ?
#
loop_
_entity_poly.entity_id
_entity_poly.type
_entity_poly.pdbx_seq_one_letter_code
_entity_poly.pdbx_strand_id
1 'polypeptide(L)'
;MDAAVRRETDSARESGQNTPSAAIPACFVWAALVVAFVATAGSLWLSVGMGLKACPLCFYQRTLAMSTLGVLGIGVLTGRGHRNVLCVLALPMAVGGFGVAVFHVILELTGKLECPPGILGVGTAPEQSLVVFLLLFVLVALAAVRAGTFGEPRMGVSLAALVLGALFAVGAAISSPPMPAPPTKAYGTPLEICRPPFRP
;
A
#
# COMPACT_ATOMS: atom_id res chain seq x y z
N MET A 1 -55.89 -6.65 -13.56
CA MET A 1 -54.78 -7.60 -13.34
C MET A 1 -53.42 -6.90 -13.28
N ASP A 2 -53.22 -5.76 -13.95
CA ASP A 2 -51.92 -5.06 -13.99
C ASP A 2 -51.45 -4.40 -12.67
N ALA A 3 -52.37 -3.95 -11.81
CA ALA A 3 -52.00 -3.27 -10.57
C ALA A 3 -51.52 -4.23 -9.47
N ALA A 4 -51.97 -5.48 -9.49
CA ALA A 4 -51.58 -6.51 -8.53
C ALA A 4 -50.18 -7.06 -8.86
N VAL A 5 -49.93 -7.37 -10.14
CA VAL A 5 -48.62 -7.80 -10.64
C VAL A 5 -47.54 -6.75 -10.36
N ARG A 6 -47.86 -5.45 -10.53
CA ARG A 6 -46.91 -4.36 -10.28
C ARG A 6 -46.53 -4.24 -8.79
N ARG A 7 -47.48 -4.45 -7.87
CA ARG A 7 -47.19 -4.49 -6.42
C ARG A 7 -46.34 -5.70 -6.02
N GLU A 8 -46.55 -6.84 -6.68
CA GLU A 8 -45.75 -8.05 -6.43
C GLU A 8 -44.31 -7.89 -6.92
N THR A 9 -44.11 -7.22 -8.06
CA THR A 9 -42.77 -6.90 -8.57
C THR A 9 -42.03 -5.85 -7.75
N ASP A 10 -42.73 -4.86 -7.18
CA ASP A 10 -42.10 -3.86 -6.30
C ASP A 10 -41.73 -4.48 -4.94
N SER A 11 -42.60 -5.33 -4.37
CA SER A 11 -42.33 -6.03 -3.11
C SER A 11 -41.15 -7.02 -3.22
N ALA A 12 -41.02 -7.72 -4.35
CA ALA A 12 -39.88 -8.59 -4.63
C ALA A 12 -38.56 -7.81 -4.82
N ARG A 13 -38.63 -6.57 -5.33
CA ARG A 13 -37.46 -5.71 -5.56
C ARG A 13 -36.96 -5.03 -4.27
N GLU A 14 -37.85 -4.72 -3.33
CA GLU A 14 -37.48 -4.19 -2.00
C GLU A 14 -36.91 -5.27 -1.07
N SER A 15 -37.39 -6.51 -1.16
CA SER A 15 -36.90 -7.63 -0.32
C SER A 15 -35.43 -7.99 -0.57
N GLY A 16 -34.90 -7.72 -1.77
CA GLY A 16 -33.50 -8.01 -2.14
C GLY A 16 -32.47 -6.95 -1.74
N GLN A 17 -32.88 -5.81 -1.16
CA GLN A 17 -32.00 -4.65 -0.95
C GLN A 17 -31.58 -4.38 0.50
N ASN A 18 -32.13 -5.10 1.48
CA ASN A 18 -31.87 -4.86 2.91
C ASN A 18 -31.04 -5.96 3.58
N THR A 19 -29.98 -6.43 2.92
CA THR A 19 -28.86 -7.00 3.68
C THR A 19 -28.01 -5.82 4.15
N PRO A 20 -27.94 -5.48 5.45
CA PRO A 20 -27.01 -4.47 5.92
C PRO A 20 -25.60 -4.94 5.52
N SER A 21 -25.07 -4.34 4.46
CA SER A 21 -23.70 -4.55 4.04
C SER A 21 -22.84 -4.26 5.25
N ALA A 22 -22.19 -5.27 5.81
CA ALA A 22 -21.42 -5.15 7.05
C ALA A 22 -20.53 -3.91 6.92
N ALA A 23 -20.86 -2.87 7.68
CA ALA A 23 -20.16 -1.61 7.59
C ALA A 23 -18.73 -1.89 8.03
N ILE A 24 -17.75 -1.61 7.16
CA ILE A 24 -16.35 -1.65 7.59
C ILE A 24 -16.25 -0.81 8.86
N PRO A 25 -15.62 -1.32 9.95
CA PRO A 25 -15.42 -0.52 11.13
C PRO A 25 -14.64 0.72 10.71
N ALA A 26 -15.29 1.88 10.75
CA ALA A 26 -14.76 3.11 10.17
C ALA A 26 -13.38 3.44 10.76
N CYS A 27 -13.13 3.02 11.99
CA CYS A 27 -11.85 3.14 12.69
C CYS A 27 -10.66 2.55 11.89
N PHE A 28 -10.79 1.37 11.27
CA PHE A 28 -9.66 0.78 10.52
C PHE A 28 -9.34 1.55 9.25
N VAL A 29 -10.36 2.04 8.55
CA VAL A 29 -10.17 2.85 7.33
C VAL A 29 -9.59 4.22 7.66
N TRP A 30 -10.06 4.84 8.73
CA TRP A 30 -9.50 6.09 9.23
C TRP A 30 -8.06 5.91 9.72
N ALA A 31 -7.77 4.83 10.45
CA ALA A 31 -6.41 4.50 10.86
C ALA A 31 -5.50 4.27 9.65
N ALA A 32 -5.94 3.48 8.67
CA ALA A 32 -5.19 3.26 7.43
C ALA A 32 -4.96 4.56 6.65
N LEU A 33 -5.96 5.45 6.60
CA LEU A 33 -5.83 6.76 5.96
C LEU A 33 -4.80 7.64 6.66
N VAL A 34 -4.83 7.69 8.01
CA VAL A 34 -3.84 8.43 8.80
C VAL A 34 -2.44 7.87 8.57
N VAL A 35 -2.28 6.54 8.59
CA VAL A 35 -1.00 5.90 8.30
C VAL A 35 -0.53 6.23 6.88
N ALA A 36 -1.41 6.18 5.88
CA ALA A 36 -1.07 6.51 4.49
C ALA A 36 -0.67 7.99 4.32
N PHE A 37 -1.32 8.88 5.07
CA PHE A 37 -0.96 10.29 5.13
C PHE A 37 0.42 10.49 5.76
N VAL A 38 0.68 9.88 6.92
CA VAL A 38 1.99 9.90 7.59
C VAL A 38 3.07 9.29 6.69
N ALA A 39 2.79 8.19 6.00
CA ALA A 39 3.68 7.57 5.02
C ALA A 39 4.07 8.55 3.91
N THR A 40 3.08 9.23 3.34
CA THR A 40 3.27 10.19 2.25
C THR A 40 4.07 11.40 2.74
N ALA A 41 3.67 12.00 3.86
CA ALA A 41 4.35 13.14 4.47
C ALA A 41 5.79 12.81 4.87
N GLY A 42 6.02 11.67 5.52
CA GLY A 42 7.35 11.17 5.86
C GLY A 42 8.21 10.92 4.64
N SER A 43 7.63 10.33 3.58
CA SER A 43 8.35 10.18 2.31
C SER A 43 8.77 11.53 1.75
N LEU A 44 7.90 12.55 1.77
CA LEU A 44 8.21 13.90 1.30
C LEU A 44 9.31 14.55 2.15
N TRP A 45 9.25 14.37 3.47
CA TRP A 45 10.25 14.90 4.40
C TRP A 45 11.65 14.33 4.14
N LEU A 46 11.76 13.03 3.84
CA LEU A 46 13.03 12.42 3.47
C LEU A 46 13.67 13.10 2.25
N SER A 47 12.88 13.52 1.26
CA SER A 47 13.42 14.20 0.08
C SER A 47 13.61 15.71 0.26
N VAL A 48 12.61 16.42 0.77
CA VAL A 48 12.63 17.89 0.84
C VAL A 48 13.33 18.38 2.11
N GLY A 49 13.10 17.71 3.24
CA GLY A 49 13.67 18.09 4.54
C GLY A 49 15.10 17.58 4.73
N MET A 50 15.38 16.33 4.33
CA MET A 50 16.70 15.70 4.52
C MET A 50 17.57 15.67 3.24
N GLY A 51 17.04 16.10 2.09
CA GLY A 51 17.80 16.11 0.82
C GLY A 51 18.10 14.73 0.23
N LEU A 52 17.45 13.66 0.73
CA LEU A 52 17.71 12.30 0.26
C LEU A 52 17.09 12.06 -1.12
N LYS A 53 17.86 11.42 -1.99
CA LYS A 53 17.42 11.04 -3.33
C LYS A 53 16.79 9.66 -3.28
N ALA A 54 15.58 9.53 -3.83
CA ALA A 54 14.90 8.26 -3.91
C ALA A 54 15.61 7.35 -4.93
N CYS A 55 16.03 6.16 -4.51
CA CYS A 55 16.38 5.09 -5.44
C CYS A 55 15.12 4.58 -6.16
N PRO A 56 15.25 3.77 -7.23
CA PRO A 56 14.10 3.23 -7.95
C PRO A 56 13.11 2.48 -7.05
N LEU A 57 13.60 1.65 -6.10
CA LEU A 57 12.73 0.92 -5.16
C LEU A 57 11.98 1.86 -4.21
N CYS A 58 12.65 2.87 -3.65
CA CYS A 58 12.01 3.90 -2.83
C CYS A 58 10.96 4.68 -3.62
N PHE A 59 11.20 4.94 -4.90
CA PHE A 59 10.26 5.63 -5.77
C PHE A 59 8.97 4.82 -5.97
N TYR A 60 9.07 3.50 -6.20
CA TYR A 60 7.89 2.63 -6.27
C TYR A 60 7.12 2.61 -4.95
N GLN A 61 7.83 2.50 -3.83
CA GLN A 61 7.21 2.56 -2.50
C GLN A 61 6.46 3.88 -2.27
N ARG A 62 7.08 5.03 -2.59
CA ARG A 62 6.40 6.35 -2.51
C ARG A 62 5.14 6.39 -3.36
N THR A 63 5.21 5.90 -4.59
CA THR A 63 4.08 5.92 -5.53
C THR A 63 2.91 5.06 -5.01
N LEU A 64 3.21 3.91 -4.43
CA LEU A 64 2.19 3.01 -3.84
C LEU A 64 1.58 3.61 -2.57
N ALA A 65 2.38 4.30 -1.74
CA ALA A 65 1.88 5.00 -0.56
C ALA A 65 0.91 6.14 -0.94
N MET A 66 1.30 6.98 -1.91
CA MET A 66 0.47 8.08 -2.41
C MET A 66 -0.82 7.57 -3.06
N SER A 67 -0.72 6.49 -3.85
CA SER A 67 -1.89 5.85 -4.46
C SER A 67 -2.85 5.31 -3.39
N THR A 68 -2.31 4.68 -2.33
CA THR A 68 -3.10 4.20 -1.20
C THR A 68 -3.81 5.36 -0.48
N LEU A 69 -3.10 6.47 -0.22
CA LEU A 69 -3.68 7.68 0.36
C LEU A 69 -4.81 8.25 -0.52
N GLY A 70 -4.60 8.32 -1.84
CA GLY A 70 -5.61 8.80 -2.78
C GLY A 70 -6.87 7.95 -2.77
N VAL A 71 -6.72 6.62 -2.91
CA VAL A 71 -7.86 5.69 -2.92
C VAL A 71 -8.62 5.71 -1.60
N LEU A 72 -7.93 5.64 -0.46
CA LEU A 72 -8.58 5.69 0.85
C LEU A 72 -9.23 7.06 1.10
N GLY A 73 -8.59 8.15 0.69
CA GLY A 73 -9.10 9.51 0.82
C GLY A 73 -10.43 9.69 0.09
N ILE A 74 -10.49 9.29 -1.19
CA ILE A 74 -11.74 9.31 -1.95
C ILE A 74 -12.79 8.37 -1.32
N GLY A 75 -12.38 7.21 -0.80
CA GLY A 75 -13.28 6.27 -0.11
C GLY A 75 -13.90 6.84 1.16
N VAL A 76 -13.19 7.71 1.87
CA VAL A 76 -13.73 8.41 3.04
C VAL A 76 -14.72 9.50 2.61
N LEU A 77 -14.43 10.26 1.55
CA LEU A 77 -15.26 11.36 1.05
C LEU A 77 -16.55 10.90 0.37
N THR A 78 -16.56 9.73 -0.28
CA THR A 78 -17.71 9.19 -1.05
C THR A 78 -18.74 8.43 -0.21
N GLY A 79 -18.53 8.32 1.10
CA GLY A 79 -19.50 7.75 2.03
C GLY A 79 -19.49 6.22 2.16
N ARG A 80 -20.37 5.68 3.01
CA ARG A 80 -20.34 4.28 3.49
C ARG A 80 -20.46 3.22 2.38
N GLY A 81 -21.27 3.46 1.35
CA GLY A 81 -21.52 2.49 0.28
C GLY A 81 -20.28 2.23 -0.59
N HIS A 82 -19.51 3.27 -0.90
CA HIS A 82 -18.33 3.18 -1.77
C HIS A 82 -17.04 2.86 -0.99
N ARG A 83 -16.98 3.21 0.30
CA ARG A 83 -15.82 2.94 1.17
C ARG A 83 -15.35 1.48 1.09
N ASN A 84 -16.29 0.53 1.06
CA ASN A 84 -15.96 -0.89 1.01
C ASN A 84 -15.21 -1.28 -0.27
N VAL A 85 -15.67 -0.80 -1.42
CA VAL A 85 -15.04 -1.05 -2.72
C VAL A 85 -13.65 -0.40 -2.77
N LEU A 86 -13.54 0.83 -2.27
CA LEU A 86 -12.28 1.57 -2.30
C LEU A 86 -11.24 0.97 -1.33
N CYS A 87 -11.65 0.36 -0.20
CA CYS A 87 -10.74 -0.42 0.64
C CYS A 87 -10.16 -1.64 -0.08
N VAL A 88 -10.97 -2.35 -0.87
CA VAL A 88 -10.49 -3.49 -1.67
C VAL A 88 -9.54 -3.02 -2.78
N LEU A 89 -9.79 -1.85 -3.38
CA LEU A 89 -8.89 -1.22 -4.36
C LEU A 89 -7.57 -0.73 -3.74
N ALA A 90 -7.55 -0.41 -2.45
CA ALA A 90 -6.32 -0.05 -1.73
C ALA A 90 -5.46 -1.28 -1.37
N LEU A 91 -6.06 -2.48 -1.30
CA LEU A 91 -5.36 -3.71 -0.95
C LEU A 91 -4.17 -4.05 -1.89
N PRO A 92 -4.29 -4.03 -3.23
CA PRO A 92 -3.15 -4.32 -4.11
C PRO A 92 -2.02 -3.28 -3.95
N MET A 93 -2.34 -2.02 -3.65
CA MET A 93 -1.33 -1.00 -3.39
C MET A 93 -0.56 -1.28 -2.10
N ALA A 94 -1.26 -1.66 -1.03
CA ALA A 94 -0.65 -1.99 0.26
C ALA A 94 0.21 -3.27 0.17
N VAL A 95 -0.30 -4.32 -0.51
CA VAL A 95 0.44 -5.57 -0.75
C VAL A 95 1.67 -5.33 -1.62
N GLY A 96 1.51 -4.59 -2.72
CA GLY A 96 2.61 -4.26 -3.62
C GLY A 96 3.70 -3.46 -2.88
N GLY A 97 3.30 -2.43 -2.14
CA GLY A 97 4.24 -1.59 -1.39
C GLY A 97 4.99 -2.38 -0.31
N PHE A 98 4.28 -3.25 0.40
CA PHE A 98 4.87 -4.17 1.36
C PHE A 98 5.87 -5.13 0.69
N GLY A 99 5.51 -5.74 -0.43
CA GLY A 99 6.40 -6.63 -1.18
C GLY A 99 7.68 -5.93 -1.65
N VAL A 100 7.57 -4.71 -2.19
CA VAL A 100 8.74 -3.90 -2.59
C VAL A 100 9.58 -3.51 -1.37
N ALA A 101 8.96 -3.19 -0.23
CA ALA A 101 9.69 -2.85 0.99
C ALA A 101 10.46 -4.05 1.56
N VAL A 102 9.84 -5.23 1.59
CA VAL A 102 10.51 -6.48 1.99
C VAL A 102 11.70 -6.77 1.08
N PHE A 103 11.50 -6.69 -0.24
CA PHE A 103 12.59 -6.90 -1.20
C PHE A 103 13.73 -5.88 -0.99
N HIS A 104 13.41 -4.62 -0.73
CA HIS A 104 14.42 -3.58 -0.49
C HIS A 104 15.25 -3.86 0.76
N VAL A 105 14.60 -4.20 1.88
CA VAL A 105 15.30 -4.55 3.13
C VAL A 105 16.12 -5.83 2.97
N ILE A 106 15.68 -6.81 2.18
CA ILE A 106 16.50 -7.99 1.86
C ILE A 106 17.79 -7.60 1.13
N LEU A 107 17.73 -6.66 0.17
CA LEU A 107 18.93 -6.19 -0.53
C LEU A 107 19.91 -5.46 0.42
N GLU A 108 19.37 -4.73 1.38
CA GLU A 108 20.15 -4.06 2.42
C GLU A 108 20.80 -5.07 3.38
N LEU A 109 20.03 -6.00 3.93
CA LEU A 109 20.53 -7.04 4.85
C LEU A 109 21.52 -8.00 4.18
N THR A 110 21.38 -8.27 2.89
CA THR A 110 22.35 -9.08 2.13
C THR A 110 23.61 -8.29 1.73
N GLY A 111 23.69 -7.01 2.11
CA GLY A 111 24.81 -6.12 1.83
C GLY A 111 24.99 -5.84 0.34
N LYS A 112 23.92 -5.98 -0.46
CA LYS A 112 23.90 -5.55 -1.86
C LYS A 112 23.67 -4.04 -1.98
N LEU A 113 23.01 -3.45 -0.98
CA LEU A 113 22.76 -2.03 -0.84
C LEU A 113 23.17 -1.54 0.56
N GLU A 114 23.73 -0.34 0.62
CA GLU A 114 23.74 0.51 1.81
C GLU A 114 22.73 1.64 1.58
N CYS A 115 21.89 1.94 2.58
CA CYS A 115 20.84 2.95 2.47
C CYS A 115 20.96 4.03 3.55
N PRO A 116 20.52 5.27 3.27
CA PRO A 116 20.62 6.37 4.22
C PRO A 116 19.79 6.12 5.48
N PRO A 117 20.19 6.72 6.62
CA PRO A 117 19.40 6.67 7.85
C PRO A 117 18.03 7.33 7.63
N GLY A 118 17.01 6.78 8.29
CA GLY A 118 15.65 7.28 8.22
C GLY A 118 15.42 8.53 9.07
N ILE A 119 14.15 8.93 9.19
CA ILE A 119 13.70 10.06 10.01
C ILE A 119 14.14 9.83 11.47
N LEU A 120 14.71 10.87 12.10
CA LEU A 120 15.27 10.84 13.47
C LEU A 120 16.43 9.86 13.69
N GLY A 121 17.03 9.31 12.62
CA GLY A 121 18.10 8.32 12.74
C GLY A 121 17.64 6.95 13.25
N VAL A 122 16.32 6.69 13.23
CA VAL A 122 15.75 5.40 13.67
C VAL A 122 15.76 4.43 12.49
N GLY A 123 16.75 3.54 12.45
CA GLY A 123 16.91 2.60 11.35
C GLY A 123 17.19 3.29 10.02
N THR A 124 17.04 2.55 8.92
CA THR A 124 17.25 3.08 7.57
C THR A 124 15.93 3.48 6.90
N ALA A 125 16.01 4.30 5.85
CA ALA A 125 14.81 4.73 5.13
C ALA A 125 13.96 3.54 4.59
N PRO A 126 14.54 2.46 4.03
CA PRO A 126 13.80 1.25 3.67
C PRO A 126 13.13 0.54 4.84
N GLU A 127 13.81 0.43 5.99
CA GLU A 127 13.25 -0.20 7.20
C GLU A 127 12.02 0.55 7.72
N GLN A 128 12.06 1.88 7.77
CA GLN A 128 10.90 2.69 8.15
C GLN A 128 9.73 2.47 7.19
N SER A 129 10.01 2.42 5.88
CA SER A 129 9.00 2.15 4.87
C SER A 129 8.37 0.75 5.02
N LEU A 130 9.17 -0.27 5.35
CA LEU A 130 8.69 -1.62 5.62
C LEU A 130 7.69 -1.65 6.78
N VAL A 131 8.01 -0.98 7.90
CA VAL A 131 7.10 -0.90 9.06
C VAL A 131 5.78 -0.24 8.66
N VAL A 132 5.84 0.88 7.93
CA VAL A 132 4.64 1.61 7.52
C VAL A 132 3.79 0.80 6.54
N PHE A 133 4.40 0.12 5.57
CA PHE A 133 3.66 -0.73 4.63
C PHE A 133 3.10 -1.99 5.28
N LEU A 134 3.78 -2.57 6.26
CA LEU A 134 3.23 -3.64 7.07
C LEU A 134 1.97 -3.17 7.81
N LEU A 135 2.03 -2.00 8.45
CA LEU A 135 0.87 -1.41 9.13
C LEU A 135 -0.29 -1.14 8.15
N LEU A 136 0.00 -0.57 6.97
CA LEU A 136 -1.01 -0.36 5.93
C LEU A 136 -1.64 -1.67 5.46
N PHE A 137 -0.81 -2.68 5.15
CA PHE A 137 -1.28 -3.98 4.72
C PHE A 137 -2.19 -4.61 5.78
N VAL A 138 -1.77 -4.64 7.04
CA VAL A 138 -2.56 -5.19 8.14
C VAL A 138 -3.87 -4.44 8.32
N LEU A 139 -3.84 -3.10 8.36
CA LEU A 139 -5.06 -2.30 8.57
C LEU A 139 -6.06 -2.44 7.41
N VAL A 140 -5.58 -2.43 6.16
CA VAL A 140 -6.43 -2.59 4.97
C VAL A 140 -6.96 -4.02 4.88
N ALA A 141 -6.14 -5.04 5.17
CA ALA A 141 -6.57 -6.43 5.20
C ALA A 141 -7.60 -6.68 6.30
N LEU A 142 -7.39 -6.15 7.51
CA LEU A 142 -8.38 -6.22 8.60
C LEU A 142 -9.67 -5.49 8.24
N ALA A 143 -9.58 -4.31 7.63
CA ALA A 143 -10.75 -3.59 7.13
C ALA A 143 -11.53 -4.42 6.11
N ALA A 144 -10.85 -5.08 5.17
CA ALA A 144 -11.47 -5.97 4.18
C ALA A 144 -12.13 -7.20 4.86
N VAL A 145 -11.39 -7.93 5.71
CA VAL A 145 -11.91 -9.10 6.44
C VAL A 145 -13.17 -8.74 7.25
N ARG A 146 -13.13 -7.63 7.99
CA ARG A 146 -14.26 -7.18 8.83
C ARG A 146 -15.41 -6.60 8.03
N ALA A 147 -15.19 -6.20 6.78
CA ALA A 147 -16.25 -5.80 5.85
C ALA A 147 -17.16 -6.98 5.43
N GLY A 148 -16.81 -8.22 5.79
CA GLY A 148 -17.48 -9.40 5.25
C GLY A 148 -17.21 -9.60 3.75
N THR A 149 -16.05 -9.19 3.24
CA THR A 149 -15.64 -9.46 1.84
C THR A 149 -15.29 -10.94 1.59
N PHE A 150 -15.48 -11.83 2.55
CA PHE A 150 -15.23 -13.28 2.44
C PHE A 150 -16.52 -14.10 2.25
N GLY A 151 -17.52 -13.58 1.53
CA GLY A 151 -18.60 -14.40 0.96
C GLY A 151 -18.22 -14.90 -0.45
N GLU A 152 -18.71 -16.07 -0.89
CA GLU A 152 -18.27 -16.80 -2.10
C GLU A 152 -17.90 -15.95 -3.35
N PRO A 153 -18.64 -14.90 -3.76
CA PRO A 153 -18.25 -14.05 -4.91
C PRO A 153 -17.24 -12.93 -4.59
N ARG A 154 -17.01 -12.57 -3.32
CA ARG A 154 -16.09 -11.50 -2.87
C ARG A 154 -14.70 -12.00 -2.44
N MET A 155 -14.58 -13.29 -2.09
CA MET A 155 -13.29 -13.93 -1.82
C MET A 155 -12.40 -13.93 -3.07
N GLY A 156 -12.97 -14.18 -4.25
CA GLY A 156 -12.25 -14.11 -5.53
C GLY A 156 -11.66 -12.72 -5.81
N VAL A 157 -12.37 -11.65 -5.45
CA VAL A 157 -11.88 -10.27 -5.60
C VAL A 157 -10.72 -10.00 -4.65
N SER A 158 -10.80 -10.48 -3.41
CA SER A 158 -9.71 -10.32 -2.43
C SER A 158 -8.45 -11.08 -2.87
N LEU A 159 -8.60 -12.31 -3.36
CA LEU A 159 -7.49 -13.08 -3.95
C LEU A 159 -6.91 -12.39 -5.19
N ALA A 160 -7.76 -11.89 -6.09
CA ALA A 160 -7.30 -11.14 -7.26
C ALA A 160 -6.53 -9.88 -6.85
N ALA A 161 -6.95 -9.17 -5.81
CA ALA A 161 -6.25 -8.03 -5.25
C ALA A 161 -4.88 -8.40 -4.65
N LEU A 162 -4.77 -9.54 -3.95
CA LEU A 162 -3.49 -10.05 -3.45
C LEU A 162 -2.54 -10.41 -4.61
N VAL A 163 -3.06 -11.12 -5.63
CA VAL A 163 -2.30 -11.47 -6.83
C VAL A 163 -1.85 -10.22 -7.56
N LEU A 164 -2.73 -9.24 -7.76
CA LEU A 164 -2.41 -7.98 -8.39
C LEU A 164 -1.34 -7.21 -7.60
N GLY A 165 -1.44 -7.18 -6.28
CA GLY A 165 -0.40 -6.57 -5.43
C GLY A 165 0.95 -7.28 -5.56
N ALA A 166 0.96 -8.61 -5.59
CA ALA A 166 2.18 -9.38 -5.84
C ALA A 166 2.78 -9.09 -7.24
N LEU A 167 1.93 -8.96 -8.26
CA LEU A 167 2.35 -8.55 -9.60
C LEU A 167 2.96 -7.14 -9.62
N PHE A 168 2.42 -6.19 -8.86
CA PHE A 168 3.03 -4.87 -8.71
C PHE A 168 4.40 -4.93 -8.04
N ALA A 169 4.56 -5.75 -6.99
CA ALA A 169 5.86 -5.92 -6.34
C ALA A 169 6.90 -6.54 -7.27
N VAL A 170 6.53 -7.63 -7.97
CA VAL A 170 7.40 -8.29 -8.95
C VAL A 170 7.72 -7.35 -10.12
N GLY A 171 6.72 -6.64 -10.64
CA GLY A 171 6.89 -5.66 -11.71
C GLY A 171 7.85 -4.53 -11.30
N ALA A 172 7.71 -3.99 -10.09
CA ALA A 172 8.62 -2.98 -9.55
C ALA A 172 10.06 -3.51 -9.40
N ALA A 173 10.23 -4.76 -8.93
CA ALA A 173 11.55 -5.37 -8.80
C ALA A 173 12.22 -5.59 -10.17
N ILE A 174 11.48 -6.07 -11.17
CA ILE A 174 12.01 -6.33 -12.53
C ILE A 174 12.28 -5.05 -13.31
N SER A 175 11.43 -4.03 -13.15
CA SER A 175 11.58 -2.74 -13.84
C SER A 175 12.61 -1.82 -13.19
N SER A 176 13.08 -2.14 -11.99
CA SER A 176 14.17 -1.42 -11.36
C SER A 176 15.44 -1.57 -12.19
N PRO A 177 16.11 -0.47 -12.59
CA PRO A 177 17.34 -0.55 -13.36
C PRO A 177 18.39 -1.35 -12.57
N PRO A 178 19.26 -2.11 -13.28
CA PRO A 178 20.30 -2.88 -12.62
C PRO A 178 21.20 -1.94 -11.81
N MET A 179 21.62 -2.41 -10.63
CA MET A 179 22.54 -1.64 -9.81
C MET A 179 23.86 -1.43 -10.55
N PRO A 180 24.50 -0.25 -10.40
CA PRO A 180 25.84 -0.04 -10.92
C PRO A 180 26.80 -1.04 -10.26
N ALA A 181 27.92 -1.32 -10.92
CA ALA A 181 28.95 -2.18 -10.34
C ALA A 181 29.43 -1.62 -8.98
N PRO A 182 29.75 -2.49 -8.00
CA PRO A 182 30.32 -2.04 -6.74
C PRO A 182 31.55 -1.15 -6.97
N PRO A 183 31.72 -0.09 -6.17
CA PRO A 183 32.81 0.84 -6.37
C PRO A 183 34.16 0.16 -6.09
N THR A 184 35.22 0.59 -6.76
CA THR A 184 36.61 0.11 -6.52
C THR A 184 37.35 0.92 -5.44
N LYS A 185 36.75 2.00 -4.96
CA LYS A 185 37.27 2.88 -3.89
C LYS A 185 36.13 3.30 -2.97
N ALA A 186 36.46 3.65 -1.73
CA ALA A 186 35.50 4.20 -0.78
C ALA A 186 34.87 5.50 -1.32
N TYR A 187 33.58 5.70 -1.02
CA TYR A 187 32.87 6.91 -1.39
C TYR A 187 33.39 8.12 -0.60
N GLY A 188 33.69 9.21 -1.32
CA GLY A 188 33.97 10.52 -0.71
C GLY A 188 32.72 11.35 -0.41
N THR A 189 31.54 10.90 -0.85
CA THR A 189 30.26 11.59 -0.66
C THR A 189 29.41 10.92 0.41
N PRO A 190 28.63 11.72 1.18
CA PRO A 190 27.70 11.19 2.16
C PRO A 190 26.66 10.27 1.51
N LEU A 191 26.12 9.35 2.30
CA LEU A 191 25.11 8.41 1.86
C LEU A 191 23.75 9.13 1.74
N GLU A 192 23.48 9.70 0.57
CA GLU A 192 22.22 10.42 0.27
C GLU A 192 21.22 9.58 -0.55
N ILE A 193 21.65 8.43 -1.06
CA ILE A 193 20.88 7.52 -1.91
C ILE A 193 21.33 6.08 -1.61
N CYS A 194 20.41 5.12 -1.71
CA CYS A 194 20.77 3.71 -1.65
C CYS A 194 21.72 3.34 -2.79
N ARG A 195 22.88 2.76 -2.45
CA ARG A 195 23.95 2.40 -3.40
C ARG A 195 24.66 1.11 -2.99
N PRO A 196 25.38 0.43 -3.89
CA PRO A 196 26.20 -0.73 -3.52
C PRO A 196 27.34 -0.33 -2.56
N PRO A 197 27.59 -1.08 -1.48
CA PRO A 197 28.66 -0.74 -0.54
C PRO A 197 30.05 -1.02 -1.14
N PHE A 198 31.04 -0.21 -0.75
CA PHE A 198 32.44 -0.50 -1.04
C PHE A 198 32.93 -1.66 -0.17
N ARG A 199 33.53 -2.67 -0.80
CA ARG A 199 34.22 -3.78 -0.10
C ARG A 199 35.69 -3.76 -0.52
N PRO A 200 36.62 -3.47 0.40
CA PRO A 200 38.05 -3.44 0.10
C PRO A 200 38.63 -4.82 -0.21
#